data_AF-A0A7C1KFX0-F1
#
_entry.id   AF-A0A7C1KFX0-F1
#
_cell.length_a   1.000
_cell.length_b   1.000
_cell.length_c   1.000
_cell.angle_alpha   90.00
_cell.angle_beta   90.00
_cell.angle_gamma   90.00
#
_symmetry.space_group_name_H-M   'P 1'
#
loop_
_entity.id
_entity.type
_entity.pdbx_description
1 polymer ?
#
loop_
_entity_poly.entity_id
_entity_poly.type
_entity_poly.pdbx_seq_one_letter_code
_entity_poly.pdbx_strand_id
1 'polypeptide(L)'
;MTVMLGAFPATITPTPEDTRLAQEASQQLAKLLQGRKKNVRFRIQPTDKPEETVTLPLSILRLLADILSQMAKGNPVTLIPTHVELTTQQAADLLLVSRPYLIKLLDEGKIPYRMVGKHRRIRFDDLMAYKQKDDEERLKVLEELSALDQELGGMGY
;
A
#
# COMPACT_ATOMS: atom_id res chain seq x y z
N MET A 1 -21.32 -20.23 -1.85
CA MET A 1 -19.96 -20.80 -2.02
C MET A 1 -18.97 -19.72 -1.59
N THR A 2 -18.55 -19.77 -0.34
CA THR A 2 -17.63 -18.78 0.25
C THR A 2 -16.23 -19.12 -0.23
N VAL A 3 -15.65 -18.29 -1.10
CA VAL A 3 -14.23 -18.40 -1.43
C VAL A 3 -13.47 -18.04 -0.16
N MET A 4 -12.90 -19.06 0.51
CA MET A 4 -11.92 -18.86 1.56
C MET A 4 -10.67 -18.23 0.95
N LEU A 5 -10.58 -16.90 0.96
CA LEU A 5 -9.31 -16.17 0.80
C LEU A 5 -8.50 -16.32 2.09
N GLY A 6 -8.06 -17.54 2.37
CA GLY A 6 -7.30 -17.90 3.55
C GLY A 6 -5.80 -17.66 3.36
N ALA A 7 -5.37 -16.40 3.39
CA ALA A 7 -4.01 -15.97 3.75
C ALA A 7 -3.95 -14.45 3.61
N PHE A 8 -4.13 -13.76 4.72
CA PHE A 8 -4.07 -12.31 4.76
C PHE A 8 -2.69 -11.85 5.26
N PRO A 9 -2.00 -10.95 4.55
CA PRO A 9 -2.03 -10.72 3.11
C PRO A 9 -0.83 -11.38 2.41
N ALA A 10 -1.08 -12.08 1.31
CA ALA A 10 0.00 -12.60 0.48
C ALA A 10 0.70 -11.44 -0.26
N THR A 11 1.99 -11.26 0.02
CA THR A 11 2.84 -10.33 -0.73
C THR A 11 3.26 -10.99 -2.04
N ILE A 12 2.99 -10.33 -3.17
CA ILE A 12 3.47 -10.76 -4.48
C ILE A 12 4.75 -10.00 -4.77
N THR A 13 5.86 -10.73 -4.89
CA THR A 13 7.14 -10.20 -5.34
C THR A 13 7.27 -10.45 -6.84
N PRO A 14 7.29 -9.41 -7.69
CA PRO A 14 7.32 -9.58 -9.14
C PRO A 14 8.64 -10.22 -9.60
N THR A 15 8.54 -11.22 -10.48
CA THR A 15 9.68 -11.74 -11.23
C THR A 15 10.13 -10.73 -12.30
N PRO A 16 11.30 -10.92 -12.94
CA PRO A 16 11.70 -10.09 -14.09
C PRO A 16 10.69 -10.14 -15.24
N GLU A 17 10.05 -11.29 -15.46
CA GLU A 17 8.99 -11.43 -16.46
C GLU A 17 7.74 -10.66 -16.06
N ASP A 18 7.29 -10.77 -14.80
CA ASP A 18 6.16 -10.00 -14.28
C ASP A 18 6.39 -8.51 -14.40
N THR A 19 7.61 -8.04 -14.10
CA THR A 19 7.99 -6.62 -14.23
C THR A 19 7.78 -6.11 -15.66
N ARG A 20 8.21 -6.89 -16.66
CA ARG A 20 8.04 -6.53 -18.08
C ARG A 20 6.57 -6.51 -18.47
N LEU A 21 5.83 -7.57 -18.13
CA LEU A 21 4.39 -7.66 -18.43
C LEU A 21 3.59 -6.54 -17.73
N ALA A 22 3.95 -6.21 -16.49
CA ALA A 22 3.32 -5.14 -15.74
C ALA A 22 3.59 -3.75 -16.34
N GLN A 23 4.79 -3.52 -16.87
CA GLN A 23 5.11 -2.28 -17.58
C GLN A 23 4.25 -2.12 -18.84
N GLU A 24 4.13 -3.17 -19.66
CA GLU A 24 3.30 -3.14 -20.87
C GLU A 24 1.81 -2.95 -20.53
N ALA A 25 1.30 -3.72 -19.57
CA ALA A 25 -0.10 -3.67 -19.16
C ALA A 25 -0.47 -2.32 -18.51
N SER A 26 0.38 -1.76 -17.65
CA SER A 26 0.12 -0.46 -17.00
C SER A 26 0.01 0.68 -18.01
N GLN A 27 0.85 0.70 -19.06
CA GLN A 27 0.77 1.68 -20.13
C GLN A 27 -0.52 1.56 -20.95
N GLN A 28 -0.94 0.34 -21.27
CA GLN A 28 -2.21 0.09 -21.97
C GLN A 28 -3.41 0.55 -21.14
N LEU A 29 -3.44 0.20 -19.85
CA LEU A 29 -4.50 0.61 -18.94
C LEU A 29 -4.54 2.13 -18.74
N ALA A 30 -3.39 2.79 -18.61
CA ALA A 30 -3.32 4.24 -18.48
C ALA A 30 -3.96 4.95 -19.69
N LYS A 31 -3.71 4.46 -20.92
CA LYS A 31 -4.34 4.98 -22.14
C LYS A 31 -5.86 4.76 -22.13
N LEU A 32 -6.34 3.59 -21.71
CA LEU A 32 -7.77 3.29 -21.62
C LEU A 32 -8.49 4.16 -20.58
N LEU A 33 -7.83 4.44 -19.44
CA LEU A 33 -8.37 5.27 -18.36
C LEU A 33 -8.48 6.76 -18.72
N GLN A 34 -7.77 7.23 -19.75
CA GLN A 34 -7.94 8.59 -20.30
C GLN A 34 -9.28 8.74 -21.06
N GLY A 35 -9.93 7.64 -21.44
CA GLY A 35 -11.25 7.61 -22.09
C GLY A 35 -12.43 7.69 -21.11
N ARG A 36 -13.50 8.41 -21.47
CA ARG A 36 -14.66 8.71 -20.59
C ARG A 36 -15.47 7.47 -20.11
N LYS A 37 -15.68 7.38 -18.79
CA LYS A 37 -16.89 7.00 -18.00
C LYS A 37 -17.77 5.79 -18.41
N LYS A 38 -17.22 4.66 -18.86
CA LYS A 38 -18.02 3.41 -18.98
C LYS A 38 -17.29 2.20 -18.39
N ASN A 39 -18.07 1.21 -17.94
CA ASN A 39 -17.55 -0.10 -17.51
C ASN A 39 -16.70 -0.72 -18.62
N VAL A 40 -15.59 -1.34 -18.24
CA VAL A 40 -14.67 -1.97 -19.18
C VAL A 40 -14.89 -3.48 -19.16
N ARG A 41 -14.87 -4.09 -20.35
CA ARG A 41 -14.90 -5.54 -20.49
C ARG A 41 -13.49 -6.05 -20.71
N PHE A 42 -13.06 -6.95 -19.85
CA PHE A 42 -11.83 -7.72 -19.99
C PHE A 42 -12.16 -9.01 -20.70
N ARG A 43 -11.33 -9.36 -21.68
CA ARG A 43 -11.30 -10.71 -22.24
C ARG A 43 -10.09 -11.40 -21.63
N ILE A 44 -10.35 -12.49 -20.93
CA ILE A 44 -9.33 -13.33 -20.34
C ILE A 44 -9.28 -14.57 -21.22
N GLN A 45 -8.11 -14.84 -21.79
CA GLN A 45 -7.87 -16.06 -22.54
C GLN A 45 -6.84 -16.87 -21.77
N PRO A 46 -7.27 -17.79 -20.89
CA PRO A 46 -6.35 -18.71 -20.25
C PRO A 46 -5.70 -19.61 -21.33
N THR A 47 -4.45 -19.97 -21.13
CA THR A 47 -3.68 -20.79 -22.10
C THR A 47 -4.33 -22.16 -22.36
N ASP A 48 -5.14 -22.64 -21.42
CA ASP A 48 -5.73 -23.98 -21.35
C ASP A 48 -7.27 -23.99 -21.48
N LYS A 49 -7.92 -22.84 -21.61
CA LYS A 49 -9.40 -22.72 -21.57
C LYS A 49 -9.95 -21.78 -22.65
N PRO A 50 -11.24 -21.94 -23.02
CA PRO A 50 -11.89 -21.00 -23.92
C PRO A 50 -11.86 -19.58 -23.35
N GLU A 51 -11.92 -18.62 -24.26
CA GLU A 51 -11.93 -17.21 -23.92
C GLU A 51 -13.16 -16.84 -23.09
N GLU A 52 -12.93 -16.18 -21.95
CA GLU A 52 -13.96 -15.71 -21.04
C GLU A 52 -13.98 -14.18 -21.01
N THR A 53 -15.19 -13.59 -20.97
CA THR A 53 -15.34 -12.13 -20.86
C THR A 53 -15.86 -11.77 -19.47
N VAL A 54 -15.15 -10.89 -18.77
CA VAL A 54 -15.52 -10.40 -17.44
C VAL A 54 -15.72 -8.88 -17.51
N THR A 55 -16.80 -8.39 -16.91
CA THR A 55 -17.05 -6.94 -16.79
C THR A 55 -16.54 -6.46 -15.44
N LEU A 56 -15.65 -5.46 -15.43
CA LEU A 56 -15.07 -4.90 -14.20
C LEU A 56 -15.54 -3.46 -13.95
N PRO A 57 -15.74 -3.08 -12.67
CA PRO A 57 -15.96 -1.68 -12.31
C PRO A 57 -14.75 -0.81 -12.69
N LEU A 58 -15.00 0.44 -13.09
CA LEU A 58 -13.93 1.39 -13.42
C LEU A 58 -13.00 1.69 -12.22
N SER A 59 -13.50 1.59 -10.99
CA SER A 59 -12.70 1.78 -9.77
C SER A 59 -11.59 0.73 -9.63
N ILE A 60 -11.89 -0.54 -9.96
CA ILE A 60 -10.90 -1.64 -9.91
C ILE A 60 -9.79 -1.41 -10.93
N LEU A 61 -10.09 -0.80 -12.07
CA LEU A 61 -9.07 -0.53 -13.08
C LEU A 61 -7.99 0.45 -12.64
N ARG A 62 -8.37 1.46 -11.86
CA ARG A 62 -7.41 2.41 -11.30
C ARG A 62 -6.47 1.68 -10.35
N LEU A 63 -7.02 0.85 -9.46
CA LEU A 63 -6.24 0.03 -8.55
C LEU A 63 -5.31 -0.93 -9.31
N LEU A 64 -5.79 -1.60 -10.37
CA LEU A 64 -4.96 -2.45 -11.21
C LEU A 64 -3.82 -1.69 -11.87
N ALA A 65 -4.09 -0.48 -12.40
CA ALA A 65 -3.05 0.36 -12.99
C ALA A 65 -1.97 0.74 -11.97
N ASP A 66 -2.37 1.09 -10.74
CA ASP A 66 -1.44 1.40 -9.65
C ASP A 66 -0.61 0.18 -9.25
N ILE A 67 -1.25 -0.99 -9.08
CA ILE A 67 -0.59 -2.26 -8.77
C ILE A 67 0.45 -2.61 -9.84
N LEU A 68 0.06 -2.56 -11.12
CA LEU A 68 0.96 -2.86 -12.23
C LEU A 68 2.10 -1.83 -12.32
N SER A 69 1.85 -0.57 -12.00
CA SER A 69 2.91 0.45 -11.94
C SER A 69 3.93 0.14 -10.83
N GLN A 70 3.49 -0.35 -9.68
CA GLN A 70 4.39 -0.80 -8.61
C GLN A 70 5.18 -2.04 -9.03
N MET A 71 4.51 -3.05 -9.59
CA MET A 71 5.18 -4.26 -10.07
C MET A 71 6.19 -3.97 -11.18
N ALA A 72 5.90 -3.03 -12.08
CA ALA A 72 6.81 -2.59 -13.13
C ALA A 72 8.08 -1.91 -12.61
N LYS A 73 8.06 -1.39 -11.37
CA LYS A 73 9.24 -0.87 -10.67
C LYS A 73 9.99 -1.96 -9.89
N GLY A 74 9.53 -3.20 -9.94
CA GLY A 74 10.06 -4.30 -9.12
C GLY A 74 9.59 -4.27 -7.66
N ASN A 75 8.61 -3.42 -7.33
CA ASN A 75 8.14 -3.29 -5.96
C ASN A 75 7.19 -4.44 -5.61
N PRO A 76 7.37 -5.13 -4.46
CA PRO A 76 6.40 -6.07 -3.96
C PRO A 76 5.06 -5.37 -3.68
N VAL A 77 3.95 -6.06 -3.96
CA VAL A 77 2.60 -5.50 -3.76
C VAL A 77 1.80 -6.36 -2.79
N THR A 78 1.02 -5.69 -1.94
CA THR A 78 0.17 -6.32 -0.92
C THR A 78 -1.17 -5.59 -0.88
N LEU A 79 -2.27 -6.33 -1.03
CA LEU A 79 -3.62 -5.77 -0.89
C LEU A 79 -4.13 -5.99 0.54
N ILE A 80 -4.41 -4.89 1.24
CA ILE A 80 -4.87 -4.90 2.63
C ILE A 80 -6.23 -4.20 2.70
N PRO A 81 -7.34 -4.95 2.84
CA PRO A 81 -8.64 -4.36 3.20
C PRO A 81 -8.58 -3.48 4.45
N THR A 82 -9.24 -2.32 4.39
CA THR A 82 -9.19 -1.27 5.43
C THR A 82 -9.76 -1.67 6.78
N HIS A 83 -10.78 -2.54 6.79
CA HIS A 83 -11.47 -2.97 8.02
C HIS A 83 -10.74 -4.08 8.79
N VAL A 84 -9.54 -4.48 8.36
CA VAL A 84 -8.81 -5.53 9.07
C VAL A 84 -8.12 -5.01 10.31
N GLU A 85 -8.05 -5.91 11.26
CA GLU A 85 -7.25 -5.73 12.45
C GLU A 85 -5.92 -6.44 12.30
N LEU A 86 -4.89 -5.67 12.59
CA LEU A 86 -3.51 -6.07 12.56
C LEU A 86 -3.11 -6.59 13.94
N THR A 87 -2.29 -7.62 13.94
CA THR A 87 -1.48 -7.98 15.11
C THR A 87 -0.40 -6.92 15.33
N THR A 88 0.16 -6.87 16.53
CA THR A 88 1.30 -5.99 16.83
C THR A 88 2.53 -6.29 15.97
N GLN A 89 2.67 -7.51 15.43
CA GLN A 89 3.78 -7.80 14.52
C GLN A 89 3.53 -7.16 13.17
N GLN A 90 2.36 -7.43 12.55
CA GLN A 90 1.99 -6.85 11.26
C GLN A 90 2.01 -5.32 11.27
N ALA A 91 1.53 -4.71 12.36
CA ALA A 91 1.56 -3.25 12.49
C ALA A 91 2.99 -2.70 12.60
N ALA A 92 3.89 -3.41 13.27
CA ALA A 92 5.29 -3.00 13.38
C ALA A 92 6.00 -3.13 12.02
N ASP A 93 5.73 -4.21 11.30
CA ASP A 93 6.27 -4.44 9.95
C ASP A 93 5.80 -3.34 8.98
N LEU A 94 4.51 -2.94 9.04
CA LEU A 94 3.97 -1.85 8.22
C LEU A 94 4.53 -0.47 8.54
N LEU A 95 4.88 -0.22 9.80
CA LEU A 95 5.54 1.04 10.20
C LEU A 95 7.06 1.00 9.99
N LEU A 96 7.63 -0.14 9.59
CA LEU A 96 9.08 -0.36 9.50
C LEU A 96 9.82 -0.09 10.82
N VAL A 97 9.22 -0.49 11.94
CA VAL A 97 9.78 -0.31 13.29
C VAL A 97 9.87 -1.64 14.04
N SER A 98 10.61 -1.64 15.15
CA SER A 98 10.65 -2.81 16.02
C SER A 98 9.31 -3.00 16.73
N ARG A 99 8.91 -4.26 16.95
CA ARG A 99 7.70 -4.58 17.72
C ARG A 99 7.70 -3.98 19.13
N PRO A 100 8.82 -3.98 19.91
CA PRO A 100 8.85 -3.29 21.20
C PRO A 100 8.54 -1.79 21.10
N TYR A 101 9.03 -1.11 20.06
CA TYR A 101 8.73 0.30 19.83
C TYR A 101 7.24 0.52 19.53
N LEU A 102 6.64 -0.30 18.68
CA LEU A 102 5.19 -0.25 18.46
C LEU A 102 4.42 -0.45 19.78
N ILE A 103 4.81 -1.44 20.59
CA ILE A 103 4.12 -1.69 21.88
C ILE A 103 4.17 -0.45 22.78
N LYS A 104 5.32 0.25 22.82
CA LYS A 104 5.45 1.52 23.54
C LYS A 104 4.45 2.57 23.02
N LEU A 105 4.33 2.74 21.71
CA LEU A 105 3.34 3.68 21.12
C LEU A 105 1.89 3.34 21.50
N LEU A 106 1.56 2.05 21.56
CA LEU A 106 0.23 1.59 21.98
C LEU A 106 -0.01 1.87 23.47
N ASP A 107 0.96 1.57 24.32
CA ASP A 107 0.87 1.79 25.76
C ASP A 107 0.82 3.29 26.12
N GLU A 108 1.45 4.14 25.30
CA GLU A 108 1.34 5.61 25.38
C GLU A 108 0.05 6.18 24.78
N GLY A 109 -0.81 5.33 24.22
CA GLY A 109 -2.08 5.75 23.60
C GLY A 109 -1.93 6.53 22.30
N LYS A 110 -0.75 6.51 21.67
CA LYS A 110 -0.47 7.19 20.39
C LYS A 110 -1.22 6.56 19.22
N ILE A 111 -1.47 5.25 19.31
CA ILE A 111 -2.21 4.48 18.31
C ILE A 111 -3.33 3.72 19.04
N PRO A 112 -4.60 3.94 18.65
CA PRO A 112 -5.72 3.17 19.19
C PRO A 112 -5.54 1.66 18.98
N TYR A 113 -5.92 0.88 19.99
CA TYR A 113 -5.99 -0.58 19.88
C TYR A 113 -7.12 -1.11 20.75
N ARG A 114 -7.51 -2.36 20.48
CA ARG A 114 -8.39 -3.12 21.38
C ARG A 114 -7.76 -4.43 21.79
N MET A 115 -8.28 -4.99 22.87
CA MET A 115 -7.89 -6.32 23.35
C MET A 115 -8.82 -7.38 22.76
N VAL A 116 -8.22 -8.47 22.26
CA VAL A 116 -8.89 -9.72 21.89
C VAL A 116 -8.25 -10.83 22.70
N GLY A 117 -8.92 -11.22 23.78
CA GLY A 117 -8.31 -12.07 24.81
C GLY A 117 -7.06 -11.41 25.40
N LYS A 118 -5.91 -12.06 25.26
CA LYS A 118 -4.60 -11.56 25.74
C LYS A 118 -3.83 -10.74 24.70
N HIS A 119 -4.37 -10.58 23.49
CA HIS A 119 -3.64 -9.96 22.39
C HIS A 119 -4.21 -8.60 22.00
N ARG A 120 -3.33 -7.64 21.72
CA ARG A 120 -3.69 -6.35 21.13
C ARG A 120 -4.04 -6.53 19.65
N ARG A 121 -5.01 -5.74 19.18
CA ARG A 121 -5.43 -5.63 17.78
C ARG A 121 -5.56 -4.17 17.40
N ILE A 122 -5.01 -3.80 16.26
CA ILE A 122 -4.89 -2.42 15.80
C ILE A 122 -5.63 -2.34 14.47
N ARG A 123 -6.56 -1.41 14.30
CA ARG A 123 -7.19 -1.23 12.99
C ARG A 123 -6.18 -0.66 12.01
N PHE A 124 -6.22 -1.13 10.77
CA PHE A 124 -5.33 -0.62 9.72
C PHE A 124 -5.46 0.91 9.54
N ASP A 125 -6.69 1.42 9.54
CA ASP A 125 -6.96 2.87 9.39
C ASP A 125 -6.28 3.69 10.50
N ASP A 126 -6.35 3.22 11.76
CA ASP A 126 -5.74 3.90 12.91
C ASP A 126 -4.20 3.90 12.81
N LEU A 127 -3.63 2.79 12.32
CA LEU A 127 -2.19 2.67 12.10
C LEU A 127 -1.70 3.63 10.99
N MET A 128 -2.43 3.70 9.88
CA MET A 128 -2.07 4.57 8.75
C MET A 128 -2.25 6.06 9.10
N ALA A 129 -3.27 6.40 9.88
CA ALA A 129 -3.45 7.76 10.39
C ALA A 129 -2.25 8.20 11.27
N TYR A 130 -1.76 7.30 12.14
CA TYR A 130 -0.53 7.57 12.91
C TYR A 130 0.67 7.75 11.99
N LYS A 131 0.87 6.85 11.02
CA LYS A 131 2.01 6.91 10.09
C LYS A 131 2.05 8.23 9.33
N GLN A 132 0.91 8.65 8.79
CA GLN A 132 0.82 9.89 8.03
C GLN A 132 1.24 11.10 8.89
N LYS A 133 0.76 11.17 10.14
CA LYS A 133 1.12 12.23 11.07
C LYS A 133 2.63 12.23 11.40
N ASP A 134 3.21 11.05 11.65
CA ASP A 134 4.64 10.89 11.93
C ASP A 134 5.51 11.30 10.71
N ASP A 135 5.10 10.92 9.50
CA ASP A 135 5.79 11.33 8.27
C ASP A 135 5.72 12.85 8.05
N GLU A 136 4.56 13.48 8.30
CA GLU A 136 4.39 14.93 8.21
C GLU A 136 5.25 15.68 9.26
N GLU A 137 5.33 15.17 10.49
CA GLU A 137 6.20 15.74 11.53
C GLU A 137 7.68 15.63 11.17
N ARG A 138 8.11 14.49 10.61
CA ARG A 138 9.49 14.30 10.13
C ARG A 138 9.86 15.25 9.01
N LEU A 139 8.96 15.46 8.05
CA LEU A 139 9.21 16.38 6.95
C LEU A 139 9.42 17.82 7.45
N LYS A 140 8.60 18.28 8.41
CA LYS A 140 8.75 19.60 9.03
C LYS A 140 10.10 19.77 9.70
N VAL A 141 10.57 18.77 10.45
CA VAL A 141 11.89 18.82 11.09
C VAL A 141 13.02 18.92 10.04
N LEU A 142 12.91 18.20 8.92
CA LEU A 142 13.89 18.29 7.83
C LEU A 142 13.88 19.67 7.16
N GLU A 143 12.70 20.27 6.96
CA GLU A 143 12.57 21.64 6.44
C GLU A 143 13.18 22.67 7.39
N GLU A 144 12.94 22.55 8.71
CA GLU A 144 13.53 23.41 9.73
C GLU A 144 15.07 23.30 9.76
N LEU A 145 15.61 22.08 9.68
CA LEU A 145 17.06 21.85 9.62
C LEU A 145 17.67 22.43 8.33
N SER A 146 16.99 22.26 7.18
CA SER A 146 17.46 22.84 5.91
C SER A 146 17.41 24.37 5.91
N ALA A 147 16.40 24.97 6.54
CA ALA A 147 16.30 26.43 6.67
C ALA A 147 17.42 26.98 7.55
N LEU A 148 17.71 26.30 8.67
CA LEU A 148 18.81 26.67 9.56
C LEU A 148 20.18 26.60 8.86
N ASP A 149 20.42 25.57 8.04
CA ASP A 149 21.67 25.40 7.30
C ASP A 149 21.84 26.46 6.20
N GLN A 150 20.75 26.90 5.55
CA GLN A 150 20.77 28.02 4.60
C GLN A 150 21.02 29.37 5.27
N GLU A 151 20.48 29.58 6.47
CA GLU A 151 20.71 30.80 7.26
C GLU A 151 22.17 30.87 7.78
N LEU A 152 22.74 29.74 8.19
CA LEU A 152 24.13 29.64 8.65
C LEU A 152 25.15 29.63 7.51
N GLY A 153 24.86 28.98 6.39
CA GLY A 153 25.70 28.96 5.19
C GLY A 153 25.66 30.24 4.36
N GLY A 154 24.64 31.09 4.56
CA GLY A 154 24.54 32.44 3.98
C GLY A 154 25.41 33.49 4.68
N MET A 155 25.99 33.17 5.84
CA MET A 155 27.01 33.99 6.53
C MET A 155 28.42 33.46 6.24
N GLY A 156 28.75 33.27 4.95
CA GLY A 156 30.12 33.02 4.54
C GLY A 156 31.00 34.24 4.80
N TYR A 157 31.99 34.10 5.68
CA TYR A 157 33.21 34.94 5.68
C TYR A 157 34.13 34.51 4.54
#